data_AF-A0A3R7MK61-F1
#
_entry.id   AF-A0A3R7MK61-F1
#
_cell.length_a   1.000
_cell.length_b   1.000
_cell.length_c   1.000
_cell.angle_alpha   90.00
_cell.angle_beta   90.00
_cell.angle_gamma   90.00
#
_symmetry.space_group_name_H-M   'P 1'
#
loop_
_entity.id
_entity.type
_entity.pdbx_description
1 polymer ?
#
loop_
_entity_poly.entity_id
_entity_poly.type
_entity_poly.pdbx_seq_one_letter_code
_entity_poly.pdbx_strand_id
1 'polypeptide(L)'
;MVATGVFVAAAHDVVVTVRNTTVFVLPSCSNCSLKFLQFELLQGPDGVSVAPVDEDKKKQATQPAPTTNRITFIEFFKPQGSEFYALLLLVDERRLVHYELNVQAQTLLFKGSRAVPRSATCMTVAHLQLPTKETKYAVVVGQKTGEAVAVPFPDVDRDLKTLLGHTTSMVTHIAVNKDSSLLLTADRDEKIRVSRFPTAAIIESYCLGHAASLTKVACCAVTPKLAVSTSMDNTLKLWEMQSGKLLASEMLLPGVEVSLAPIDEAGSGASDDSGRQAAKNLLNVSLAVCPKTNVVAVLANYEHARFFEVVAGEGGEYALKEVIVPAEGVKTLVANEPCELLFTADGVLAVSYKKSPFLQLYSFTKGEATRLSPVEATETATAAFSDFRTAAATIDLVDGEVEALDMLEDGLKKKKARTGEWKKKVSDEN
;
A
#
# COMPACT_ATOMS: atom_id res chain seq x y z
N MET A 1 -1.11 0.58 9.10
CA MET A 1 -0.93 -0.86 9.37
C MET A 1 -0.21 -1.41 8.15
N VAL A 2 1.05 -1.79 8.31
CA VAL A 2 1.91 -2.24 7.21
C VAL A 2 1.97 -3.75 7.32
N ALA A 3 1.69 -4.46 6.21
CA ALA A 3 1.83 -5.91 6.14
C ALA A 3 3.23 -6.29 6.63
N THR A 4 3.28 -7.20 7.60
CA THR A 4 4.52 -7.76 8.12
C THR A 4 5.13 -8.67 7.06
N GLY A 5 6.29 -8.27 6.55
CA GLY A 5 7.21 -9.09 5.79
C GLY A 5 6.79 -9.52 4.38
N VAL A 6 5.51 -9.45 3.99
CA VAL A 6 5.03 -9.96 2.69
C VAL A 6 4.37 -8.86 1.87
N PHE A 7 4.89 -8.66 0.65
CA PHE A 7 4.35 -7.70 -0.32
C PHE A 7 4.13 -8.35 -1.68
N VAL A 8 3.20 -7.83 -2.47
CA VAL A 8 3.01 -8.22 -3.87
C VAL A 8 2.84 -7.00 -4.78
N ALA A 9 3.50 -7.03 -5.92
CA ALA A 9 3.39 -6.02 -6.97
C ALA A 9 3.43 -6.69 -8.35
N ALA A 10 2.91 -6.04 -9.38
CA ALA A 10 2.80 -6.63 -10.71
C ALA A 10 2.90 -5.56 -11.79
N ALA A 11 3.58 -5.91 -12.88
CA ALA A 11 3.71 -5.06 -14.05
C ALA A 11 3.80 -5.93 -15.29
N HIS A 12 2.98 -5.62 -16.30
CA HIS A 12 2.85 -6.42 -17.52
C HIS A 12 2.67 -7.91 -17.20
N ASP A 13 3.61 -8.72 -17.66
CA ASP A 13 3.67 -10.16 -17.60
C ASP A 13 4.35 -10.71 -16.33
N VAL A 14 4.77 -9.84 -15.41
CA VAL A 14 5.54 -10.19 -14.21
C VAL A 14 4.77 -9.88 -12.94
N VAL A 15 4.76 -10.83 -12.00
CA VAL A 15 4.39 -10.61 -10.60
C VAL A 15 5.63 -10.77 -9.73
N VAL A 16 5.81 -9.84 -8.81
CA VAL A 16 6.87 -9.86 -7.81
C VAL A 16 6.24 -10.01 -6.44
N THR A 17 6.77 -10.93 -5.62
CA THR A 17 6.45 -10.99 -4.20
C THR A 17 7.72 -10.88 -3.38
N VAL A 18 7.68 -10.07 -2.33
CA VAL A 18 8.82 -9.84 -1.43
C VAL A 18 8.49 -10.46 -0.08
N ARG A 19 9.38 -11.31 0.44
CA ARG A 19 9.32 -11.89 1.78
C ARG A 19 10.56 -11.47 2.58
N ASN A 20 10.38 -10.65 3.60
CA ASN A 20 11.46 -9.95 4.31
C ASN A 20 12.33 -9.13 3.33
N THR A 21 13.53 -9.60 2.97
CA THR A 21 14.44 -9.01 1.98
C THR A 21 14.58 -9.85 0.72
N THR A 22 13.98 -11.04 0.68
CA THR A 22 14.03 -11.91 -0.49
C THR A 22 12.93 -11.52 -1.47
N VAL A 23 13.30 -11.32 -2.72
CA VAL A 23 12.34 -11.04 -3.80
C VAL A 23 12.25 -12.22 -4.75
N PHE A 24 11.01 -12.57 -5.07
CA PHE A 24 10.67 -13.63 -6.00
C PHE A 24 9.98 -13.04 -7.22
N VAL A 25 10.48 -13.39 -8.41
CA VAL A 25 9.92 -12.95 -9.69
C VAL A 25 9.25 -14.14 -10.35
N LEU A 26 7.96 -13.99 -10.63
CA LEU A 26 7.08 -15.05 -11.10
C LEU A 26 6.26 -14.58 -12.30
N PRO A 27 5.82 -15.52 -13.16
CA PRO A 27 4.92 -15.20 -14.25
C PRO A 27 3.58 -14.69 -13.69
N SER A 28 3.04 -13.63 -14.30
CA SER A 28 1.73 -13.06 -13.94
C SER A 28 0.53 -13.84 -14.50
N CYS A 29 0.77 -14.72 -15.47
CA CYS A 29 -0.24 -15.53 -16.14
C CYS A 29 0.35 -16.87 -16.60
N SER A 30 -0.51 -17.85 -16.87
CA SER A 30 -0.11 -19.22 -17.23
C SER A 30 0.63 -19.32 -18.57
N ASN A 31 0.41 -18.37 -19.49
CA ASN A 31 1.02 -18.36 -20.83
C ASN A 31 2.40 -17.68 -20.88
N CYS A 32 2.93 -17.24 -19.75
CA CYS A 32 4.23 -16.59 -19.67
C CYS A 32 5.35 -17.63 -19.53
N SER A 33 6.35 -17.59 -20.41
CA SER A 33 7.50 -18.51 -20.40
C SER A 33 8.60 -18.10 -19.41
N LEU A 34 8.27 -17.23 -18.45
CA LEU A 34 9.20 -16.72 -17.46
C LEU A 34 9.67 -17.85 -16.54
N LYS A 35 10.98 -17.95 -16.35
CA LYS A 35 11.56 -18.80 -15.31
C LYS A 35 11.43 -18.14 -13.95
N PHE A 36 11.34 -18.96 -12.91
CA PHE A 36 11.44 -18.51 -11.52
C PHE A 36 12.79 -17.81 -11.30
N LEU A 37 12.77 -16.60 -10.74
CA LEU A 37 13.96 -15.88 -10.28
C LEU A 37 13.82 -15.53 -8.80
N GLN A 38 14.96 -15.57 -8.10
CA GLN A 38 15.09 -15.21 -6.70
C GLN A 38 16.29 -14.29 -6.54
N PHE A 39 16.11 -13.19 -5.81
CA PHE A 39 17.20 -12.29 -5.45
C PHE A 39 17.11 -11.88 -3.98
N GLU A 40 18.24 -11.52 -3.40
CA GLU A 40 18.28 -10.86 -2.11
C GLU A 40 18.43 -9.35 -2.29
N LEU A 41 17.55 -8.60 -1.64
CA LEU A 41 17.59 -7.15 -1.62
C LEU A 41 18.54 -6.68 -0.49
N LEU A 42 19.02 -5.45 -0.63
CA LEU A 42 19.73 -4.71 0.43
C LEU A 42 21.02 -5.39 0.91
N GLN A 43 21.68 -6.13 0.01
CA GLN A 43 22.97 -6.78 0.24
C GLN A 43 24.13 -5.77 0.12
N GLY A 44 25.04 -5.73 1.09
CA GLY A 44 26.27 -4.91 1.04
C GLY A 44 26.19 -3.53 1.72
N PRO A 45 27.22 -2.67 1.57
CA PRO A 45 27.24 -1.32 2.14
C PRO A 45 26.06 -0.46 1.66
N ASP A 46 25.36 -0.85 0.61
CA ASP A 46 24.15 -0.19 0.10
C ASP A 46 22.89 -0.42 0.99
N GLY A 47 23.07 -1.13 2.11
CA GLY A 47 22.21 -1.15 3.30
C GLY A 47 22.88 -0.57 4.56
N VAL A 48 23.77 0.44 4.42
CA VAL A 48 24.78 0.89 5.41
C VAL A 48 24.38 0.72 6.89
N SER A 49 25.01 -0.26 7.54
CA SER A 49 25.91 0.07 8.64
C SER A 49 27.24 -0.64 8.39
N VAL A 50 28.33 0.11 8.21
CA VAL A 50 29.69 -0.39 8.50
C VAL A 50 30.53 0.77 9.05
N ALA A 51 31.02 0.59 10.28
CA ALA A 51 32.45 0.63 10.54
C ALA A 51 32.77 -0.25 11.76
N PRO A 52 33.70 -1.22 11.66
CA PRO A 52 34.45 -1.65 12.82
C PRO A 52 35.39 -0.48 13.18
N VAL A 53 35.27 0.04 14.39
CA VAL A 53 36.25 1.01 14.91
C VAL A 53 37.25 0.23 15.74
N ASP A 54 38.51 0.36 15.36
CA ASP A 54 39.71 -0.05 16.07
C ASP A 54 39.56 0.01 17.60
N GLU A 55 40.14 -1.00 18.26
CA GLU A 55 40.49 -0.94 19.66
C GLU A 55 41.48 0.23 19.86
N ASP A 56 40.97 1.42 20.17
CA ASP A 56 41.49 2.20 21.29
C ASP A 56 40.76 3.54 21.51
N LYS A 57 40.43 3.77 22.79
CA LYS A 57 40.09 5.05 23.46
C LYS A 57 38.64 5.56 23.44
N LYS A 58 37.91 5.14 24.49
CA LYS A 58 37.07 5.93 25.42
C LYS A 58 36.46 7.26 24.90
N LYS A 59 35.15 7.24 24.61
CA LYS A 59 34.07 8.04 25.24
C LYS A 59 32.72 7.52 24.74
N GLN A 60 31.85 7.08 25.65
CA GLN A 60 30.59 6.40 25.35
C GLN A 60 29.55 7.40 24.77
N ALA A 61 29.51 7.50 23.44
CA ALA A 61 28.31 7.89 22.71
C ALA A 61 27.57 6.61 22.33
N THR A 62 26.26 6.54 22.59
CA THR A 62 25.40 5.43 22.20
C THR A 62 25.59 5.16 20.71
N GLN A 63 26.12 3.98 20.37
CA GLN A 63 26.19 3.58 18.96
C GLN A 63 24.77 3.56 18.37
N PRO A 64 24.56 4.07 17.14
CA PRO A 64 23.26 3.94 16.49
C PRO A 64 22.93 2.45 16.33
N ALA A 65 21.70 2.07 16.69
CA ALA A 65 21.22 0.71 16.55
C ALA A 65 21.38 0.24 15.08
N PRO A 66 21.67 -1.06 14.84
CA PRO A 66 21.76 -1.59 13.48
C PRO A 66 20.44 -1.33 12.72
N THR A 67 20.55 -0.90 11.47
CA THR A 67 19.39 -0.68 10.60
C THR A 67 18.69 -2.01 10.33
N THR A 68 17.41 -2.11 10.69
CA THR A 68 16.62 -3.34 10.51
C THR A 68 16.27 -3.60 9.04
N ASN A 69 16.45 -2.61 8.15
CA ASN A 69 16.19 -2.71 6.71
C ASN A 69 14.78 -3.24 6.40
N ARG A 70 13.80 -2.82 7.23
CA ARG A 70 12.42 -3.25 7.14
C ARG A 70 11.76 -2.62 5.92
N ILE A 71 11.37 -3.45 4.95
CA ILE A 71 10.56 -3.00 3.82
C ILE A 71 9.14 -2.70 4.34
N THR A 72 8.61 -1.55 3.94
CA THR A 72 7.30 -1.04 4.40
C THR A 72 6.30 -0.80 3.28
N PHE A 73 6.79 -0.65 2.06
CA PHE A 73 5.97 -0.51 0.86
C PHE A 73 6.81 -0.88 -0.35
N ILE A 74 6.19 -1.45 -1.37
CA ILE A 74 6.83 -1.70 -2.65
C ILE A 74 5.97 -1.11 -3.77
N GLU A 75 6.60 -0.66 -4.84
CA GLU A 75 5.93 -0.32 -6.10
C GLU A 75 6.73 -0.94 -7.24
N PHE A 76 6.03 -1.52 -8.22
CA PHE A 76 6.67 -2.21 -9.34
C PHE A 76 6.00 -1.80 -10.65
N PHE A 77 6.77 -1.28 -11.60
CA PHE A 77 6.25 -0.85 -12.89
C PHE A 77 7.31 -0.97 -13.98
N LYS A 78 6.89 -0.91 -15.25
CA LYS A 78 7.79 -0.84 -16.40
C LYS A 78 7.69 0.54 -17.04
N PRO A 79 8.75 1.36 -17.01
CA PRO A 79 8.74 2.65 -17.72
C PRO A 79 8.49 2.45 -19.23
N GLN A 80 7.78 3.40 -19.84
CA GLN A 80 7.43 3.34 -21.25
C GLN A 80 8.70 3.31 -22.12
N GLY A 81 8.80 2.29 -22.98
CA GLY A 81 9.96 2.10 -23.86
C GLY A 81 11.20 1.53 -23.17
N SER A 82 11.13 1.21 -21.87
CA SER A 82 12.21 0.54 -21.14
C SER A 82 12.13 -0.98 -21.31
N GLU A 83 13.29 -1.63 -21.42
CA GLU A 83 13.41 -3.09 -21.33
C GLU A 83 13.45 -3.56 -19.87
N PHE A 84 13.76 -2.66 -18.95
CA PHE A 84 13.88 -2.91 -17.51
C PHE A 84 12.58 -2.60 -16.78
N TYR A 85 12.27 -3.39 -15.76
CA TYR A 85 11.26 -3.09 -14.77
C TYR A 85 11.92 -2.36 -13.59
N ALA A 86 11.20 -1.42 -12.98
CA ALA A 86 11.63 -0.72 -11.79
C ALA A 86 10.94 -1.32 -10.56
N LEU A 87 11.74 -1.77 -9.59
CA LEU A 87 11.28 -2.17 -8.27
C LEU A 87 11.70 -1.09 -7.27
N LEU A 88 10.71 -0.42 -6.70
CA LEU A 88 10.88 0.65 -5.73
C LEU A 88 10.49 0.14 -4.33
N LEU A 89 11.30 0.46 -3.32
CA LEU A 89 11.07 0.04 -1.94
C LEU A 89 11.11 1.25 -1.01
N LEU A 90 10.19 1.31 -0.05
CA LEU A 90 10.34 2.15 1.12
C LEU A 90 10.90 1.31 2.28
N VAL A 91 12.11 1.63 2.70
CA VAL A 91 12.86 0.93 3.75
C VAL A 91 12.93 1.78 5.01
N ASP A 92 12.62 1.18 6.15
CA ASP A 92 12.57 1.81 7.49
C ASP A 92 11.74 3.09 7.53
N GLU A 93 10.75 3.19 6.64
CA GLU A 93 9.92 4.38 6.38
C GLU A 93 10.71 5.63 5.95
N ARG A 94 12.04 5.58 5.87
CA ARG A 94 12.91 6.78 5.76
C ARG A 94 13.75 6.78 4.50
N ARG A 95 13.73 5.71 3.72
CA ARG A 95 14.59 5.56 2.54
C ARG A 95 13.81 4.98 1.36
N LEU A 96 13.82 5.68 0.24
CA LEU A 96 13.40 5.17 -1.06
C LEU A 96 14.59 4.44 -1.70
N VAL A 97 14.38 3.22 -2.17
CA VAL A 97 15.41 2.40 -2.84
C VAL A 97 14.90 1.99 -4.22
N HIS A 98 15.76 2.07 -5.23
CA HIS A 98 15.45 1.70 -6.61
C HIS A 98 16.33 0.54 -7.09
N TYR A 99 15.68 -0.52 -7.55
CA TYR A 99 16.30 -1.63 -8.30
C TYR A 99 15.75 -1.69 -9.73
N GLU A 100 16.61 -2.03 -10.68
CA GLU A 100 16.25 -2.37 -12.06
C GLU A 100 16.27 -3.89 -12.24
N LEU A 101 15.12 -4.47 -12.61
CA LEU A 101 14.98 -5.88 -12.97
C LEU A 101 15.06 -6.03 -14.48
N ASN A 102 16.05 -6.81 -14.94
CA ASN A 102 16.11 -7.33 -16.30
C ASN A 102 15.75 -8.81 -16.28
N VAL A 103 14.55 -9.12 -16.78
CA VAL A 103 14.03 -10.48 -16.86
C VAL A 103 14.84 -11.36 -17.82
N GLN A 104 15.26 -10.81 -18.96
CA GLN A 104 16.00 -11.57 -19.98
C GLN A 104 17.42 -11.91 -19.49
N ALA A 105 18.09 -10.94 -18.87
CA ALA A 105 19.42 -11.11 -18.29
C ALA A 105 19.39 -11.81 -16.92
N GLN A 106 18.20 -11.99 -16.32
CA GLN A 106 18.03 -12.57 -14.99
C GLN A 106 18.81 -11.82 -13.90
N THR A 107 18.83 -10.49 -13.99
CA THR A 107 19.56 -9.62 -13.06
C THR A 107 18.63 -8.66 -12.35
N LEU A 108 18.89 -8.41 -11.07
CA LEU A 108 18.28 -7.33 -10.31
C LEU A 108 19.39 -6.41 -9.80
N LEU A 109 19.47 -5.20 -10.34
CA LEU A 109 20.59 -4.28 -10.09
C LEU A 109 20.12 -3.11 -9.23
N PHE A 110 20.83 -2.86 -8.13
CA PHE A 110 20.66 -1.64 -7.35
C PHE A 110 21.07 -0.42 -8.17
N LYS A 111 20.23 0.62 -8.19
CA LYS A 111 20.45 1.85 -8.96
C LYS A 111 20.70 3.07 -8.11
N GLY A 112 20.10 3.12 -6.93
CA GLY A 112 20.23 4.25 -6.03
C GLY A 112 19.31 4.14 -4.83
N SER A 113 19.63 4.93 -3.82
CA SER A 113 18.76 5.09 -2.66
C SER A 113 18.83 6.50 -2.12
N ARG A 114 17.71 6.97 -1.58
CA ARG A 114 17.60 8.32 -1.05
C ARG A 114 16.79 8.36 0.23
N ALA A 115 17.26 9.15 1.20
CA ALA A 115 16.47 9.49 2.37
C ALA A 115 15.26 10.35 2.00
N VAL A 116 14.07 9.97 2.46
CA VAL A 116 12.88 10.81 2.39
C VAL A 116 12.82 11.75 3.61
N PRO A 117 12.32 12.99 3.46
CA PRO A 117 12.37 14.02 4.51
C PRO A 117 11.74 13.60 5.84
N ARG A 118 10.67 12.83 5.77
CA ARG A 118 9.89 12.35 6.92
C ARG A 118 9.52 10.88 6.70
N SER A 119 9.11 10.23 7.77
CA SER A 119 8.63 8.84 7.72
C SER A 119 7.49 8.72 6.70
N ALA A 120 7.71 7.91 5.68
CA ALA A 120 6.80 7.60 4.61
C ALA A 120 5.75 6.57 5.07
N THR A 121 4.52 6.73 4.58
CA THR A 121 3.39 5.86 4.87
C THR A 121 2.97 5.02 3.66
N CYS A 122 3.22 5.53 2.46
CA CYS A 122 2.85 4.93 1.19
C CYS A 122 3.64 5.58 0.05
N MET A 123 3.63 4.94 -1.11
CA MET A 123 4.08 5.54 -2.36
C MET A 123 3.23 5.10 -3.55
N THR A 124 3.35 5.83 -4.64
CA THR A 124 2.84 5.43 -5.96
C THR A 124 3.68 6.07 -7.05
N VAL A 125 3.60 5.57 -8.29
CA VAL A 125 4.29 6.16 -9.44
C VAL A 125 3.32 6.99 -10.27
N ALA A 126 3.64 8.28 -10.42
CA ALA A 126 2.99 9.19 -11.34
C ALA A 126 3.80 9.35 -12.63
N HIS A 127 3.13 9.73 -13.71
CA HIS A 127 3.79 10.07 -14.97
C HIS A 127 3.31 11.41 -15.53
N LEU A 128 4.11 12.00 -16.40
CA LEU A 128 3.80 13.24 -17.11
C LEU A 128 4.18 13.05 -18.57
N GLN A 129 3.19 13.17 -19.45
CA GLN A 129 3.44 13.22 -20.88
C GLN A 129 3.79 14.65 -21.30
N LEU A 130 5.00 14.86 -21.81
CA LEU A 130 5.47 16.14 -22.30
C LEU A 130 4.90 16.44 -23.69
N PRO A 131 4.90 17.72 -24.13
CA PRO A 131 4.52 18.08 -25.51
C PRO A 131 5.33 17.36 -26.59
N THR A 132 6.55 16.91 -26.25
CA THR A 132 7.44 16.09 -27.08
C THR A 132 6.97 14.63 -27.23
N LYS A 133 5.87 14.25 -26.58
CA LYS A 133 5.38 12.86 -26.39
C LYS A 133 6.25 11.97 -25.52
N GLU A 134 7.32 12.51 -24.94
CA GLU A 134 8.12 11.81 -23.95
C GLU A 134 7.37 11.70 -22.63
N THR A 135 7.39 10.51 -22.02
CA THR A 135 6.80 10.26 -20.70
C THR A 135 7.89 10.35 -19.64
N LYS A 136 7.74 11.27 -18.70
CA LYS A 136 8.57 11.38 -17.50
C LYS A 136 7.84 10.75 -16.32
N TYR A 137 8.59 10.23 -15.35
CA TYR A 137 8.04 9.58 -14.17
C TYR A 137 8.48 10.27 -12.88
N ALA A 138 7.64 10.17 -11.86
CA ALA A 138 7.99 10.59 -10.50
C ALA A 138 7.39 9.61 -9.50
N VAL A 139 8.16 9.29 -8.46
CA VAL A 139 7.67 8.54 -7.30
C VAL A 139 7.06 9.53 -6.33
N VAL A 140 5.74 9.40 -6.09
CA VAL A 140 5.04 10.22 -5.11
C VAL A 140 5.01 9.47 -3.78
N VAL A 141 5.54 10.10 -2.74
CA VAL A 141 5.66 9.52 -1.40
C VAL A 141 4.81 10.32 -0.42
N GLY A 142 3.86 9.65 0.24
CA GLY A 142 3.05 10.21 1.32
C GLY A 142 3.76 10.05 2.67
N GLN A 143 3.62 11.04 3.56
CA GLN A 143 4.39 11.11 4.80
C GLN A 143 3.51 11.26 6.04
N LYS A 144 4.04 10.79 7.18
CA LYS A 144 3.39 10.86 8.51
C LYS A 144 3.08 12.28 8.99
N THR A 145 3.81 13.27 8.47
CA THR A 145 3.61 14.70 8.76
C THR A 145 2.49 15.34 7.97
N GLY A 146 1.86 14.60 7.05
CA GLY A 146 0.79 15.11 6.17
C GLY A 146 1.26 15.56 4.80
N GLU A 147 2.57 15.54 4.54
CA GLU A 147 3.16 15.97 3.27
C GLU A 147 3.13 14.85 2.23
N ALA A 148 2.99 15.24 0.95
CA ALA A 148 3.29 14.38 -0.18
C ALA A 148 4.43 15.01 -0.99
N VAL A 149 5.46 14.23 -1.30
CA VAL A 149 6.63 14.67 -2.08
C VAL A 149 6.76 13.88 -3.36
N ALA A 150 7.26 14.49 -4.42
CA ALA A 150 7.62 13.83 -5.68
C ALA A 150 9.13 13.72 -5.81
N VAL A 151 9.61 12.49 -6.05
CA VAL A 151 11.01 12.18 -6.37
C VAL A 151 11.09 11.91 -7.87
N PRO A 152 11.94 12.62 -8.64
CA PRO A 152 12.15 12.32 -10.06
C PRO A 152 12.60 10.87 -10.27
N PHE A 153 12.12 10.22 -11.33
CA PHE A 153 12.53 8.88 -11.74
C PHE A 153 13.05 8.89 -13.18
N PRO A 154 14.15 8.16 -13.51
CA PRO A 154 14.89 7.20 -12.67
C PRO A 154 15.91 7.83 -11.70
N ASP A 155 16.19 9.13 -11.83
CA ASP A 155 17.21 9.84 -11.07
C ASP A 155 16.76 10.17 -9.64
N VAL A 156 16.62 9.14 -8.78
CA VAL A 156 16.09 9.28 -7.42
C VAL A 156 16.91 10.21 -6.51
N ASP A 157 18.18 10.46 -6.87
CA ASP A 157 19.10 11.35 -6.15
C ASP A 157 18.87 12.84 -6.45
N ARG A 158 18.19 13.18 -7.55
CA ARG A 158 17.87 14.58 -7.89
C ARG A 158 16.88 15.17 -6.90
N ASP A 159 16.95 16.47 -6.63
CA ASP A 159 16.05 17.18 -5.72
C ASP A 159 14.57 16.78 -5.83
N LEU A 160 14.00 16.37 -4.69
CA LEU A 160 12.57 16.09 -4.57
C LEU A 160 11.80 17.40 -4.44
N LYS A 161 10.51 17.34 -4.75
CA LYS A 161 9.60 18.48 -4.66
C LYS A 161 8.44 18.17 -3.73
N THR A 162 8.18 19.03 -2.75
CA THR A 162 6.93 18.97 -1.99
C THR A 162 5.76 19.34 -2.91
N LEU A 163 4.77 18.45 -3.01
CA LEU A 163 3.58 18.66 -3.83
C LEU A 163 2.49 19.37 -3.03
N LEU A 164 2.18 18.84 -1.84
CA LEU A 164 1.11 19.32 -0.96
C LEU A 164 1.41 18.94 0.49
N GLY A 165 0.64 19.52 1.42
CA GLY A 165 0.63 19.14 2.82
C GLY A 165 -0.77 19.25 3.43
N HIS A 166 -1.20 18.20 4.13
CA HIS A 166 -2.40 18.20 4.96
C HIS A 166 -2.09 18.91 6.27
N THR A 167 -2.96 19.83 6.68
CA THR A 167 -2.78 20.57 7.94
C THR A 167 -3.16 19.66 9.10
N THR A 168 -2.16 19.15 9.82
CA THR A 168 -2.32 18.40 11.09
C THR A 168 -2.77 16.94 10.97
N SER A 169 -2.95 16.41 9.75
CA SER A 169 -3.29 14.99 9.55
C SER A 169 -2.21 14.23 8.80
N MET A 170 -2.06 12.95 9.13
CA MET A 170 -1.15 12.02 8.45
C MET A 170 -1.74 11.59 7.12
N VAL A 171 -0.94 11.59 6.05
CA VAL A 171 -1.32 10.92 4.80
C VAL A 171 -1.29 9.41 5.04
N THR A 172 -2.41 8.73 4.87
CA THR A 172 -2.55 7.28 5.10
C THR A 172 -2.40 6.49 3.80
N HIS A 173 -2.80 7.05 2.66
CA HIS A 173 -2.62 6.44 1.35
C HIS A 173 -2.61 7.48 0.23
N ILE A 174 -1.98 7.15 -0.89
CA ILE A 174 -1.96 7.96 -2.11
C ILE A 174 -2.37 7.11 -3.30
N ALA A 175 -3.07 7.70 -4.26
CA ALA A 175 -3.28 7.13 -5.59
C ALA A 175 -3.15 8.21 -6.66
N VAL A 176 -2.79 7.80 -7.87
CA VAL A 176 -2.90 8.63 -9.07
C VAL A 176 -3.90 8.00 -10.03
N ASN A 177 -4.63 8.84 -10.76
CA ASN A 177 -5.51 8.33 -11.80
C ASN A 177 -4.71 7.87 -13.03
N LYS A 178 -5.41 7.20 -13.96
CA LYS A 178 -4.79 6.51 -15.10
C LYS A 178 -3.88 7.38 -15.97
N ASP A 179 -4.24 8.63 -16.19
CA ASP A 179 -3.46 9.59 -16.99
C ASP A 179 -2.54 10.47 -16.14
N SER A 180 -2.47 10.21 -14.83
CA SER A 180 -1.72 11.01 -13.85
C SER A 180 -2.06 12.51 -13.86
N SER A 181 -3.27 12.88 -14.29
CA SER A 181 -3.76 14.26 -14.18
C SER A 181 -4.22 14.62 -12.76
N LEU A 182 -4.66 13.63 -11.99
CA LEU A 182 -5.17 13.78 -10.63
C LEU A 182 -4.36 12.94 -9.62
N LEU A 183 -4.00 13.58 -8.52
CA LEU A 183 -3.41 13.00 -7.32
C LEU A 183 -4.44 12.98 -6.20
N LEU A 184 -4.66 11.79 -5.64
CA LEU A 184 -5.55 11.56 -4.50
C LEU A 184 -4.71 11.30 -3.27
N THR A 185 -4.92 12.08 -2.21
CA THR A 185 -4.28 11.88 -0.91
C THR A 185 -5.34 11.66 0.15
N ALA A 186 -5.34 10.46 0.73
CA ALA A 186 -6.21 10.07 1.82
C ALA A 186 -5.52 10.32 3.16
N ASP A 187 -6.25 10.79 4.16
CA ASP A 187 -5.69 11.12 5.47
C ASP A 187 -6.37 10.43 6.66
N ARG A 188 -5.79 10.68 7.84
CA ARG A 188 -6.31 10.16 9.10
C ARG A 188 -7.58 10.86 9.57
N ASP A 189 -7.86 12.06 9.05
CA ASP A 189 -8.98 12.92 9.45
C ASP A 189 -10.12 12.83 8.42
N GLU A 190 -10.30 11.64 7.83
CA GLU A 190 -11.44 11.23 6.98
C GLU A 190 -11.53 11.88 5.60
N LYS A 191 -10.51 12.63 5.17
CA LYS A 191 -10.55 13.37 3.90
C LYS A 191 -9.74 12.67 2.82
N ILE A 192 -10.33 12.59 1.63
CA ILE A 192 -9.58 12.40 0.40
C ILE A 192 -9.50 13.75 -0.30
N ARG A 193 -8.30 14.29 -0.44
CA ARG A 193 -8.04 15.47 -1.24
C ARG A 193 -7.73 15.04 -2.67
N VAL A 194 -8.43 15.61 -3.64
CA VAL A 194 -8.16 15.43 -5.07
C VAL A 194 -7.48 16.70 -5.59
N SER A 195 -6.25 16.59 -6.07
CA SER A 195 -5.48 17.72 -6.60
C SER A 195 -4.95 17.42 -8.00
N ARG A 196 -4.63 18.45 -8.79
CA ARG A 196 -3.94 18.24 -10.07
C ARG A 196 -2.52 17.74 -9.85
N PHE A 197 -2.02 16.89 -10.73
CA PHE A 197 -0.61 16.54 -10.79
C PHE A 197 0.01 17.09 -12.09
N PRO A 198 1.24 17.66 -12.06
CA PRO A 198 2.11 17.87 -10.91
C PRO A 198 1.78 19.13 -10.08
N THR A 199 0.78 19.92 -10.50
CA THR A 199 0.42 21.21 -9.86
C THR A 199 -0.55 21.02 -8.70
N ALA A 200 -0.12 20.31 -7.65
CA ALA A 200 -0.96 19.91 -6.52
C ALA A 200 -1.47 21.05 -5.61
N ALA A 201 -1.02 22.28 -5.87
CA ALA A 201 -1.62 23.49 -5.32
C ALA A 201 -3.07 23.70 -5.81
N ILE A 202 -3.41 23.19 -6.99
CA ILE A 202 -4.77 23.24 -7.53
C ILE A 202 -5.54 22.04 -6.97
N ILE A 203 -6.48 22.32 -6.08
CA ILE A 203 -7.42 21.34 -5.54
C ILE A 203 -8.59 21.26 -6.51
N GLU A 204 -8.90 20.05 -6.96
CA GLU A 204 -10.11 19.80 -7.75
C GLU A 204 -11.32 19.60 -6.85
N SER A 205 -11.18 18.76 -5.82
CA SER A 205 -12.28 18.47 -4.90
C SER A 205 -11.80 17.87 -3.57
N TYR A 206 -12.75 17.72 -2.65
CA TYR A 206 -12.61 16.88 -1.47
C TYR A 206 -13.73 15.83 -1.45
N CYS A 207 -13.38 14.56 -1.27
CA CYS A 207 -14.35 13.52 -1.01
C CYS A 207 -14.59 13.44 0.51
N LEU A 208 -15.79 13.83 0.95
CA LEU A 208 -16.19 13.91 2.36
C LEU A 208 -17.34 12.94 2.63
N GLY A 209 -17.26 12.17 3.72
CA GLY A 209 -18.33 11.26 4.14
C GLY A 209 -17.89 9.97 4.82
N HIS A 210 -16.59 9.70 4.91
CA HIS A 210 -16.07 8.71 5.86
C HIS A 210 -16.19 9.23 7.31
N ALA A 211 -16.33 8.31 8.26
CA ALA A 211 -16.52 8.62 9.69
C ALA A 211 -15.33 8.19 10.57
N ALA A 212 -14.28 7.65 9.95
CA ALA A 212 -12.99 7.38 10.58
C ALA A 212 -11.84 7.44 9.56
N SER A 213 -10.61 7.32 10.06
CA SER A 213 -9.36 7.31 9.29
C SER A 213 -9.46 6.45 8.03
N LEU A 214 -9.08 7.02 6.89
CA LEU A 214 -8.95 6.26 5.64
C LEU A 214 -7.80 5.26 5.74
N THR A 215 -7.99 4.09 5.13
CA THR A 215 -6.98 3.02 5.07
C THR A 215 -6.38 2.87 3.68
N LYS A 216 -7.20 2.86 2.63
CA LYS A 216 -6.76 2.74 1.23
C LYS A 216 -7.61 3.63 0.32
N VAL A 217 -7.01 4.08 -0.77
CA VAL A 217 -7.69 4.74 -1.90
C VAL A 217 -7.11 4.17 -3.20
N ALA A 218 -7.97 3.90 -4.18
CA ALA A 218 -7.57 3.38 -5.49
C ALA A 218 -8.44 4.00 -6.59
N CYS A 219 -7.83 4.37 -7.72
CA CYS A 219 -8.54 4.88 -8.88
C CYS A 219 -9.06 3.74 -9.76
N CYS A 220 -10.25 3.90 -10.34
CA CYS A 220 -10.80 2.93 -11.27
C CYS A 220 -10.17 3.07 -12.66
N ALA A 221 -9.58 1.99 -13.19
CA ALA A 221 -8.87 2.04 -14.47
C ALA A 221 -9.79 2.08 -15.70
N VAL A 222 -10.93 1.39 -15.63
CA VAL A 222 -11.93 1.33 -16.72
C VAL A 222 -12.85 2.56 -16.70
N THR A 223 -13.09 3.13 -15.52
CA THR A 223 -13.89 4.34 -15.31
C THR A 223 -13.03 5.45 -14.69
N PRO A 224 -12.16 6.13 -15.48
CA PRO A 224 -11.03 6.93 -14.99
C PRO A 224 -11.41 8.19 -14.20
N LYS A 225 -12.70 8.51 -14.08
CA LYS A 225 -13.22 9.61 -13.24
C LYS A 225 -13.60 9.17 -11.83
N LEU A 226 -13.60 7.86 -11.56
CA LEU A 226 -14.05 7.27 -10.31
C LEU A 226 -12.88 6.77 -9.47
N ALA A 227 -13.06 6.81 -8.15
CA ALA A 227 -12.16 6.21 -7.19
C ALA A 227 -12.96 5.48 -6.11
N VAL A 228 -12.34 4.47 -5.52
CA VAL A 228 -12.85 3.76 -4.35
C VAL A 228 -11.94 3.98 -3.15
N SER A 229 -12.52 3.99 -1.96
CA SER A 229 -11.77 4.12 -0.72
C SER A 229 -12.33 3.23 0.38
N THR A 230 -11.46 2.82 1.28
CA THR A 230 -11.80 2.08 2.48
C THR A 230 -11.38 2.85 3.71
N SER A 231 -12.12 2.69 4.80
CA SER A 231 -11.85 3.39 6.07
C SER A 231 -12.00 2.44 7.24
N MET A 232 -11.44 2.86 8.38
CA MET A 232 -11.70 2.24 9.67
C MET A 232 -13.18 2.32 10.07
N ASP A 233 -14.03 3.09 9.39
CA ASP A 233 -15.48 3.11 9.61
C ASP A 233 -16.23 1.86 9.07
N ASN A 234 -15.49 0.83 8.64
CA ASN A 234 -16.02 -0.40 8.07
C ASN A 234 -16.77 -0.21 6.74
N THR A 235 -16.48 0.87 6.01
CA THR A 235 -17.12 1.12 4.70
C THR A 235 -16.14 1.14 3.53
N LEU A 236 -16.63 0.67 2.39
CA LEU A 236 -16.10 0.90 1.05
C LEU A 236 -16.97 1.96 0.39
N LYS A 237 -16.37 3.06 -0.05
CA LYS A 237 -17.09 4.15 -0.73
C LYS A 237 -16.61 4.35 -2.15
N LEU A 238 -17.55 4.70 -3.04
CA LEU A 238 -17.31 5.05 -4.43
C LEU A 238 -17.51 6.55 -4.63
N TRP A 239 -16.55 7.18 -5.31
CA TRP A 239 -16.51 8.64 -5.48
C TRP A 239 -16.36 9.04 -6.93
N GLU A 240 -16.97 10.16 -7.30
CA GLU A 240 -16.58 10.90 -8.50
C GLU A 240 -15.49 11.92 -8.14
N MET A 241 -14.28 11.75 -8.70
CA MET A 241 -13.10 12.48 -8.27
C MET A 241 -13.17 13.99 -8.56
N GLN A 242 -13.79 14.40 -9.66
CA GLN A 242 -13.85 15.82 -10.04
C GLN A 242 -14.84 16.62 -9.18
N SER A 243 -15.96 16.03 -8.81
CA SER A 243 -16.98 16.69 -8.00
C SER A 243 -16.80 16.44 -6.50
N GLY A 244 -16.07 15.39 -6.12
CA GLY A 244 -15.99 14.91 -4.74
C GLY A 244 -17.27 14.23 -4.24
N LYS A 245 -18.24 13.97 -5.14
CA LYS A 245 -19.55 13.41 -4.79
C LYS A 245 -19.40 11.94 -4.37
N LEU A 246 -20.01 11.59 -3.23
CA LEU A 246 -20.23 10.21 -2.81
C LEU A 246 -21.33 9.59 -3.67
N LEU A 247 -21.01 8.49 -4.35
CA LEU A 247 -21.94 7.80 -5.25
C LEU A 247 -22.54 6.53 -4.61
N ALA A 248 -21.74 5.78 -3.86
CA ALA A 248 -22.18 4.57 -3.16
C ALA A 248 -21.36 4.33 -1.90
N SER A 249 -21.95 3.62 -0.93
CA SER A 249 -21.32 3.27 0.34
C SER A 249 -21.78 1.88 0.76
N GLU A 250 -20.83 0.95 0.88
CA GLU A 250 -21.08 -0.45 1.24
C GLU A 250 -20.35 -0.79 2.54
N MET A 251 -21.02 -1.50 3.44
CA MET A 251 -20.37 -1.98 4.67
C MET A 251 -19.53 -3.21 4.35
N LEU A 252 -18.27 -3.27 4.81
CA LEU A 252 -17.36 -4.38 4.53
C LEU A 252 -17.64 -5.60 5.39
N LEU A 253 -17.90 -5.42 6.68
CA LEU A 253 -18.21 -6.48 7.64
C LEU A 253 -19.58 -6.22 8.31
N PRO A 254 -20.70 -6.69 7.73
CA PRO A 254 -22.01 -6.53 8.32
C PRO A 254 -22.08 -7.16 9.72
N GLY A 255 -22.59 -6.42 10.71
CA GLY A 255 -22.73 -6.89 12.09
C GLY A 255 -21.47 -6.76 12.95
N VAL A 256 -20.37 -6.24 12.41
CA VAL A 256 -19.21 -5.81 13.21
C VAL A 256 -19.40 -4.34 13.58
N GLU A 257 -19.69 -4.09 14.85
CA GLU A 257 -19.68 -2.72 15.38
C GLU A 257 -18.25 -2.22 15.43
N VAL A 258 -17.98 -1.13 14.71
CA VAL A 258 -16.72 -0.41 14.86
C VAL A 258 -16.93 0.77 15.79
N SER A 259 -16.16 0.80 16.88
CA SER A 259 -16.15 1.95 17.77
C SER A 259 -15.51 3.14 17.04
N LEU A 260 -16.33 4.15 16.76
CA LEU A 260 -15.89 5.45 16.25
C LEU A 260 -15.52 6.43 17.38
N ALA A 261 -15.63 5.99 18.64
CA ALA A 261 -15.33 6.83 19.79
C ALA A 261 -13.83 7.19 19.80
N PRO A 262 -13.49 8.47 20.05
CA PRO A 262 -12.12 8.85 20.36
C PRO A 262 -11.63 7.99 21.53
N ILE A 263 -10.44 7.41 21.40
CA ILE A 263 -9.79 6.59 22.45
C ILE A 263 -9.64 7.37 23.77
N ASP A 264 -9.81 8.69 23.72
CA ASP A 264 -9.68 9.63 24.83
C ASP A 264 -10.84 9.54 25.85
N GLU A 265 -12.02 9.01 25.50
CA GLU A 265 -13.16 8.92 26.43
C GLU A 265 -13.23 7.62 27.24
N ALA A 266 -12.34 6.65 26.98
CA ALA A 266 -12.21 5.46 27.82
C ALA A 266 -11.42 5.79 29.09
N GLY A 267 -12.11 6.42 30.06
CA GLY A 267 -11.87 6.41 31.50
C GLY A 267 -10.42 6.51 32.00
N SER A 268 -10.12 7.61 32.68
CA SER A 268 -8.90 7.88 33.45
C SER A 268 -8.70 6.96 34.69
N GLY A 269 -8.81 5.63 34.53
CA GLY A 269 -8.66 4.70 35.65
C GLY A 269 -8.52 3.21 35.31
N ALA A 270 -8.41 2.80 34.04
CA ALA A 270 -8.22 1.40 33.66
C ALA A 270 -6.83 1.14 33.09
N SER A 271 -6.27 -0.05 33.39
CA SER A 271 -4.92 -0.48 33.05
C SER A 271 -4.53 -0.24 31.58
N ASP A 272 -3.23 -0.17 31.34
CA ASP A 272 -2.56 0.12 30.05
C ASP A 272 -2.98 -0.77 28.84
N ASP A 273 -3.94 -1.69 28.98
CA ASP A 273 -4.47 -2.54 27.89
C ASP A 273 -5.47 -1.82 26.96
N SER A 274 -5.95 -0.62 27.30
CA SER A 274 -6.93 0.12 26.49
C SER A 274 -6.41 0.49 25.09
N GLY A 275 -5.15 0.94 25.01
CA GLY A 275 -4.48 1.25 23.74
C GLY A 275 -4.27 0.01 22.88
N ARG A 276 -3.92 -1.12 23.52
CA ARG A 276 -3.73 -2.42 22.87
C ARG A 276 -5.05 -3.00 22.36
N GLN A 277 -6.14 -2.85 23.11
CA GLN A 277 -7.48 -3.28 22.70
C GLN A 277 -8.02 -2.42 21.54
N ALA A 278 -7.79 -1.10 21.56
CA ALA A 278 -8.13 -0.22 20.45
C ALA A 278 -7.30 -0.53 19.18
N ALA A 279 -6.03 -0.88 19.33
CA ALA A 279 -5.18 -1.33 18.22
C ALA A 279 -5.60 -2.70 17.67
N LYS A 280 -6.07 -3.62 18.51
CA LYS A 280 -6.64 -4.92 18.07
C LYS A 280 -7.94 -4.76 17.28
N ASN A 281 -8.67 -3.67 17.47
CA ASN A 281 -9.90 -3.35 16.73
C ASN A 281 -9.64 -2.59 15.41
N LEU A 282 -8.38 -2.44 14.98
CA LEU A 282 -8.04 -1.80 13.71
C LEU A 282 -8.46 -2.69 12.53
N LEU A 283 -9.36 -2.18 11.69
CA LEU A 283 -9.72 -2.84 10.43
C LEU A 283 -8.52 -2.86 9.49
N ASN A 284 -7.97 -4.04 9.21
CA ASN A 284 -6.92 -4.21 8.22
C ASN A 284 -7.56 -4.46 6.86
N VAL A 285 -7.17 -3.68 5.85
CA VAL A 285 -7.79 -3.74 4.53
C VAL A 285 -6.74 -3.76 3.43
N SER A 286 -6.80 -4.80 2.61
CA SER A 286 -6.21 -4.81 1.28
C SER A 286 -7.29 -4.50 0.25
N LEU A 287 -6.98 -3.59 -0.69
CA LEU A 287 -7.91 -3.09 -1.70
C LEU A 287 -7.25 -3.18 -3.07
N ALA A 288 -7.88 -3.90 -3.99
CA ALA A 288 -7.41 -4.05 -5.37
C ALA A 288 -8.54 -3.74 -6.36
N VAL A 289 -8.24 -2.95 -7.39
CA VAL A 289 -9.18 -2.65 -8.49
C VAL A 289 -8.64 -3.28 -9.76
N CYS A 290 -9.47 -4.06 -10.44
CA CYS A 290 -9.07 -4.72 -11.67
C CYS A 290 -8.80 -3.67 -12.78
N PRO A 291 -7.72 -3.79 -13.56
CA PRO A 291 -7.46 -2.85 -14.64
C PRO A 291 -8.31 -3.09 -15.89
N LYS A 292 -8.80 -4.33 -16.09
CA LYS A 292 -9.61 -4.73 -17.25
C LYS A 292 -11.12 -4.67 -16.99
N THR A 293 -11.51 -4.80 -15.74
CA THR A 293 -12.92 -4.79 -15.31
C THR A 293 -13.09 -3.78 -14.19
N ASN A 294 -14.30 -3.35 -13.91
CA ASN A 294 -14.59 -2.50 -12.75
C ASN A 294 -14.73 -3.30 -11.44
N VAL A 295 -14.14 -4.49 -11.36
CA VAL A 295 -14.21 -5.33 -10.17
C VAL A 295 -13.24 -4.79 -9.11
N VAL A 296 -13.75 -4.67 -7.89
CA VAL A 296 -13.05 -4.23 -6.70
C VAL A 296 -13.00 -5.43 -5.74
N ALA A 297 -11.81 -5.90 -5.43
CA ALA A 297 -11.59 -6.95 -4.44
C ALA A 297 -11.12 -6.31 -3.13
N VAL A 298 -11.74 -6.71 -2.02
CA VAL A 298 -11.40 -6.23 -0.68
C VAL A 298 -11.15 -7.42 0.22
N LEU A 299 -10.03 -7.40 0.94
CA LEU A 299 -9.72 -8.34 2.01
C LEU A 299 -9.72 -7.57 3.32
N ALA A 300 -10.67 -7.86 4.20
CA ALA A 300 -10.80 -7.27 5.52
C ALA A 300 -10.31 -8.25 6.60
N ASN A 301 -9.47 -7.76 7.51
CA ASN A 301 -8.87 -8.48 8.64
C ASN A 301 -8.21 -9.81 8.27
N TYR A 302 -7.71 -9.95 7.04
CA TYR A 302 -7.12 -11.18 6.50
C TYR A 302 -8.05 -12.40 6.44
N GLU A 303 -9.33 -12.25 6.80
CA GLU A 303 -10.28 -13.35 6.97
C GLU A 303 -11.50 -13.21 6.06
N HIS A 304 -11.81 -11.99 5.61
CA HIS A 304 -13.05 -11.70 4.89
C HIS A 304 -12.75 -11.09 3.53
N ALA A 305 -12.83 -11.92 2.48
CA ALA A 305 -12.72 -11.45 1.10
C ALA A 305 -14.10 -11.16 0.52
N ARG A 306 -14.28 -9.95 -0.01
CA ARG A 306 -15.51 -9.52 -0.70
C ARG A 306 -15.18 -8.87 -2.03
N PHE A 307 -16.12 -8.97 -2.95
CA PHE A 307 -15.97 -8.50 -4.31
C PHE A 307 -17.12 -7.58 -4.66
N PHE A 308 -16.81 -6.46 -5.27
CA PHE A 308 -17.77 -5.48 -5.73
C PHE A 308 -17.50 -5.13 -7.18
N GLU A 309 -18.46 -4.54 -7.86
CA GLU A 309 -18.33 -4.06 -9.22
C GLU A 309 -18.90 -2.67 -9.33
N VAL A 310 -18.12 -1.77 -9.95
CA VAL A 310 -18.63 -0.45 -10.32
C VAL A 310 -19.43 -0.57 -11.62
N VAL A 311 -20.74 -0.40 -11.50
CA VAL A 311 -21.70 -0.53 -12.60
C VAL A 311 -22.31 0.83 -12.94
N ALA A 312 -22.51 1.10 -14.23
CA ALA A 312 -23.28 2.25 -14.68
C ALA A 312 -24.78 1.93 -14.55
N GLY A 313 -25.53 2.75 -13.83
CA GLY A 313 -26.99 2.68 -13.75
C GLY A 313 -27.67 3.30 -14.97
N GLU A 314 -28.97 3.03 -15.12
CA GLU A 314 -29.78 3.50 -16.26
C GLU A 314 -29.85 5.04 -16.38
N GLY A 315 -29.60 5.76 -15.29
CA GLY A 315 -29.56 7.24 -15.25
C GLY A 315 -28.16 7.86 -15.43
N GLY A 316 -27.13 7.08 -15.77
CA GLY A 316 -25.75 7.56 -15.90
C GLY A 316 -25.01 7.77 -14.57
N GLU A 317 -25.67 7.55 -13.43
CA GLU A 317 -25.01 7.46 -12.12
C GLU A 317 -24.36 6.08 -11.94
N TYR A 318 -23.21 6.04 -11.27
CA TYR A 318 -22.51 4.79 -10.99
C TYR A 318 -22.90 4.27 -9.61
N ALA A 319 -23.07 2.96 -9.51
CA ALA A 319 -23.33 2.27 -8.27
C ALA A 319 -22.25 1.22 -8.00
N LEU A 320 -22.17 0.79 -6.75
CA LEU A 320 -21.33 -0.31 -6.32
C LEU A 320 -22.24 -1.52 -6.07
N LYS A 321 -22.02 -2.62 -6.81
CA LYS A 321 -22.81 -3.84 -6.67
C LYS A 321 -21.94 -4.96 -6.11
N GLU A 322 -22.37 -5.60 -5.04
CA GLU A 322 -21.68 -6.80 -4.56
C GLU A 322 -21.75 -7.93 -5.58
N VAL A 323 -20.60 -8.56 -5.84
CA VAL A 323 -20.48 -9.72 -6.70
C VAL A 323 -20.40 -10.96 -5.82
N ILE A 324 -21.45 -11.78 -5.87
CA ILE A 324 -21.51 -13.04 -5.15
C ILE A 324 -20.51 -14.02 -5.77
N VAL A 325 -19.51 -14.41 -4.99
CA VAL A 325 -18.52 -15.43 -5.35
C VAL A 325 -18.87 -16.74 -4.63
N PRO A 326 -18.78 -17.91 -5.28
CA PRO A 326 -19.02 -19.20 -4.64
C PRO A 326 -18.21 -19.38 -3.37
N ALA A 327 -18.84 -19.92 -2.32
CA ALA A 327 -18.23 -20.07 -1.00
C ALA A 327 -16.92 -20.88 -1.03
N GLU A 328 -16.80 -21.86 -1.93
CA GLU A 328 -15.58 -22.64 -2.12
C GLU A 328 -14.41 -21.75 -2.57
N GLY A 329 -14.60 -20.88 -3.55
CA GLY A 329 -13.55 -19.98 -4.06
C GLY A 329 -13.08 -19.00 -2.99
N VAL A 330 -14.02 -18.44 -2.21
CA VAL A 330 -13.70 -17.56 -1.08
C VAL A 330 -12.94 -18.33 0.00
N LYS A 331 -13.39 -19.54 0.35
CA LYS A 331 -12.74 -20.40 1.36
C LYS A 331 -11.30 -20.71 0.97
N THR A 332 -11.03 -21.06 -0.29
CA THR A 332 -9.67 -21.28 -0.79
C THR A 332 -8.83 -20.01 -0.70
N LEU A 333 -9.41 -18.86 -1.05
CA LEU A 333 -8.71 -17.58 -1.00
C LEU A 333 -8.26 -17.22 0.43
N VAL A 334 -9.07 -17.48 1.45
CA VAL A 334 -8.77 -17.09 2.85
C VAL A 334 -8.07 -18.16 3.68
N ALA A 335 -7.88 -19.38 3.16
CA ALA A 335 -7.42 -20.53 3.93
C ALA A 335 -6.01 -20.41 4.56
N ASN A 336 -5.13 -19.56 4.01
CA ASN A 336 -3.69 -19.57 4.30
C ASN A 336 -3.14 -18.22 4.79
N GLU A 337 -3.96 -17.44 5.49
CA GLU A 337 -3.60 -16.10 5.99
C GLU A 337 -3.16 -15.16 4.85
N PRO A 338 -4.11 -14.78 3.97
CA PRO A 338 -3.81 -13.85 2.89
C PRO A 338 -3.36 -12.50 3.45
N CYS A 339 -2.40 -11.85 2.78
CA CYS A 339 -1.84 -10.57 3.23
C CYS A 339 -2.30 -9.42 2.32
N GLU A 340 -2.03 -9.54 1.02
CA GLU A 340 -2.30 -8.49 0.04
C GLU A 340 -3.01 -9.06 -1.20
N LEU A 341 -3.94 -8.26 -1.72
CA LEU A 341 -4.62 -8.47 -2.99
C LEU A 341 -4.03 -7.53 -4.04
N LEU A 342 -3.86 -8.04 -5.26
CA LEU A 342 -3.45 -7.23 -6.40
C LEU A 342 -4.03 -7.82 -7.68
N PHE A 343 -4.57 -6.97 -8.57
CA PHE A 343 -4.87 -7.40 -9.92
C PHE A 343 -3.66 -7.18 -10.84
N THR A 344 -3.30 -8.19 -11.60
CA THR A 344 -2.30 -8.07 -12.68
C THR A 344 -2.87 -7.22 -13.81
N ALA A 345 -2.00 -6.74 -14.72
CA ALA A 345 -2.41 -6.03 -15.93
C ALA A 345 -3.42 -6.86 -16.76
N ASP A 346 -3.37 -8.18 -16.63
CA ASP A 346 -4.25 -9.10 -17.33
C ASP A 346 -5.61 -9.35 -16.66
N GLY A 347 -5.85 -8.77 -15.48
CA GLY A 347 -7.08 -8.96 -14.72
C GLY A 347 -7.11 -10.25 -13.89
N VAL A 348 -5.97 -10.91 -13.72
CA VAL A 348 -5.81 -12.05 -12.80
C VAL A 348 -5.61 -11.50 -11.39
N LEU A 349 -6.27 -12.08 -10.40
CA LEU A 349 -6.10 -11.69 -9.00
C LEU A 349 -4.92 -12.46 -8.39
N ALA A 350 -3.86 -11.76 -8.05
CA ALA A 350 -2.75 -12.26 -7.25
C ALA A 350 -3.05 -12.05 -5.77
N VAL A 351 -2.87 -13.11 -4.97
CA VAL A 351 -3.04 -13.08 -3.52
C VAL A 351 -1.77 -13.59 -2.87
N SER A 352 -1.14 -12.76 -2.04
CA SER A 352 0.01 -13.16 -1.22
C SER A 352 -0.46 -13.74 0.12
N TYR A 353 0.35 -14.65 0.69
CA TYR A 353 -0.01 -15.41 1.89
C TYR A 353 1.17 -15.48 2.87
N LYS A 354 0.88 -15.49 4.18
CA LYS A 354 1.89 -15.82 5.18
C LYS A 354 2.31 -17.29 5.05
N LYS A 355 1.35 -18.19 4.82
CA LYS A 355 1.55 -19.65 4.73
C LYS A 355 1.53 -20.13 3.28
N SER A 356 1.95 -21.38 3.05
CA SER A 356 1.86 -22.02 1.72
C SER A 356 0.43 -21.89 1.16
N PRO A 357 0.23 -21.44 -0.09
CA PRO A 357 1.21 -21.43 -1.19
C PRO A 357 2.07 -20.16 -1.32
N PHE A 358 2.03 -19.23 -0.35
CA PHE A 358 2.77 -17.95 -0.31
C PHE A 358 2.37 -16.91 -1.36
N LEU A 359 2.04 -17.35 -2.58
CA LEU A 359 1.43 -16.58 -3.66
C LEU A 359 0.53 -17.53 -4.45
N GLN A 360 -0.71 -17.12 -4.70
CA GLN A 360 -1.63 -17.83 -5.59
C GLN A 360 -2.28 -16.85 -6.56
N LEU A 361 -2.33 -17.24 -7.83
CA LEU A 361 -3.09 -16.54 -8.85
C LEU A 361 -4.49 -17.13 -8.95
N TYR A 362 -5.50 -16.27 -9.06
CA TYR A 362 -6.90 -16.63 -9.24
C TYR A 362 -7.46 -16.01 -10.52
N SER A 363 -8.12 -16.84 -11.31
CA SER A 363 -8.96 -16.37 -12.41
C SER A 363 -10.29 -15.91 -11.83
N PHE A 364 -10.70 -14.70 -12.22
CA PHE A 364 -12.01 -14.16 -11.90
C PHE A 364 -12.82 -14.05 -13.19
N THR A 365 -13.82 -14.92 -13.34
CA THR A 365 -14.69 -14.91 -14.53
C THR A 365 -16.13 -14.62 -14.13
N LYS A 366 -16.75 -13.74 -14.91
CA LYS A 366 -18.16 -13.35 -14.77
C LYS A 366 -18.92 -13.91 -15.97
N GLY A 367 -19.53 -15.08 -15.79
CA GLY A 367 -20.44 -15.73 -16.75
C GLY A 367 -21.86 -15.83 -16.20
N GLU A 368 -22.60 -16.89 -16.53
CA GLU A 368 -23.90 -17.21 -15.90
C GLU A 368 -23.77 -17.40 -14.38
N ALA A 369 -22.62 -17.91 -13.93
CA ALA A 369 -22.19 -17.92 -12.55
C ALA A 369 -20.80 -17.28 -12.44
N THR A 370 -20.59 -16.46 -11.41
CA THR A 370 -19.26 -15.94 -11.06
C THR A 370 -18.39 -17.11 -10.61
N ARG A 371 -17.17 -17.22 -11.13
CA ARG A 371 -16.19 -18.23 -10.69
C ARG A 371 -14.90 -17.54 -10.28
N LEU A 372 -14.46 -17.88 -9.06
CA LEU A 372 -13.13 -17.57 -8.55
C LEU A 372 -12.43 -18.92 -8.34
N SER A 373 -11.39 -19.20 -9.12
CA SER A 373 -10.63 -20.44 -8.99
C SER A 373 -9.14 -20.18 -9.18
N PRO A 374 -8.27 -20.97 -8.52
CA PRO A 374 -6.84 -20.95 -8.80
C PRO A 374 -6.59 -21.08 -10.30
N VAL A 375 -5.62 -20.33 -10.82
CA VAL A 375 -5.20 -20.45 -12.22
C VAL A 375 -4.46 -21.78 -12.40
N GLU A 376 -4.96 -22.62 -13.29
CA GLU A 376 -4.24 -23.80 -13.77
C GLU A 376 -3.08 -23.34 -14.66
N ALA A 377 -1.87 -23.66 -14.25
CA ALA A 377 -0.64 -23.19 -14.86
C ALA A 377 -0.18 -24.15 -15.98
N THR A 378 0.53 -23.62 -16.98
CA THR A 378 1.30 -24.46 -17.93
C THR A 378 2.37 -25.26 -17.17
N GLU A 379 2.98 -26.27 -17.78
CA GLU A 379 4.07 -27.03 -17.14
C GLU A 379 5.20 -26.12 -16.65
N THR A 380 5.59 -25.13 -17.46
CA THR A 380 6.64 -24.16 -17.12
C THR A 380 6.25 -23.27 -15.94
N ALA A 381 5.04 -22.70 -15.95
CA ALA A 381 4.56 -21.89 -14.84
C ALA A 381 4.35 -22.74 -13.58
N THR A 382 3.91 -24.00 -13.71
CA THR A 382 3.77 -24.94 -12.59
C THR A 382 5.11 -25.23 -11.94
N ALA A 383 6.17 -25.46 -12.73
CA ALA A 383 7.52 -25.64 -12.23
C ALA A 383 8.01 -24.39 -11.48
N ALA A 384 7.85 -23.20 -12.08
CA ALA A 384 8.25 -21.94 -11.44
C ALA A 384 7.55 -21.69 -10.09
N PHE A 385 6.24 -21.96 -10.01
CA PHE A 385 5.49 -21.85 -8.76
C PHE A 385 5.86 -22.95 -7.76
N SER A 386 6.24 -24.15 -8.21
CA SER A 386 6.76 -25.20 -7.33
C SER A 386 8.11 -24.81 -6.72
N ASP A 387 9.05 -24.35 -7.55
CA ASP A 387 10.37 -23.88 -7.11
C ASP A 387 10.24 -22.72 -6.12
N PHE A 388 9.37 -21.76 -6.44
CA PHE A 388 9.02 -20.67 -5.54
C PHE A 388 8.46 -21.16 -4.20
N ARG A 389 7.50 -22.10 -4.19
CA ARG A 389 6.93 -22.62 -2.94
C ARG A 389 8.00 -23.30 -2.09
N THR A 390 8.92 -24.05 -2.69
CA THR A 390 10.04 -24.67 -1.98
C THR A 390 10.99 -23.62 -1.41
N ALA A 391 11.36 -22.59 -2.19
CA ALA A 391 12.25 -21.53 -1.75
C ALA A 391 11.61 -20.62 -0.68
N ALA A 392 10.33 -20.28 -0.82
CA ALA A 392 9.62 -19.44 0.15
C ALA A 392 9.34 -20.18 1.47
N ALA A 393 9.23 -21.51 1.45
CA ALA A 393 9.04 -22.32 2.65
C ALA A 393 10.25 -22.33 3.60
N THR A 394 11.44 -21.95 3.12
CA THR A 394 12.64 -21.85 3.97
C THR A 394 12.80 -20.49 4.62
N ILE A 395 11.88 -19.54 4.38
CA ILE A 395 11.93 -18.18 4.91
C ILE A 395 10.92 -18.02 6.03
N ASP A 396 11.43 -17.88 7.25
CA ASP A 396 10.65 -17.46 8.40
C ASP A 396 10.38 -15.95 8.33
N LEU A 397 9.11 -15.56 8.42
CA LEU A 397 8.73 -14.15 8.44
C LEU A 397 9.14 -13.51 9.76
N VAL A 398 9.72 -12.32 9.70
CA VAL A 398 9.95 -11.51 10.90
C VAL A 398 8.60 -10.89 11.31
N ASP A 399 7.92 -11.51 12.28
CA ASP A 399 6.64 -11.01 12.79
C ASP A 399 6.83 -9.75 13.64
N GLY A 400 6.91 -8.60 12.96
CA GLY A 400 6.92 -7.27 13.58
C GLY A 400 5.53 -6.79 14.05
N GLU A 401 4.53 -7.69 14.19
CA GLU A 401 3.18 -7.31 14.60
C GLU A 401 3.16 -6.75 16.03
N VAL A 402 3.94 -7.35 16.94
CA VAL A 402 4.06 -6.87 18.32
C VAL A 402 4.67 -5.47 18.35
N GLU A 403 5.79 -5.25 17.66
CA GLU A 403 6.41 -3.93 17.57
C GLU A 403 5.52 -2.89 16.87
N ALA A 404 4.78 -3.30 15.83
CA ALA A 404 3.85 -2.41 15.13
C ALA A 404 2.67 -2.00 16.01
N LEU A 405 2.15 -2.94 16.82
CA LEU A 405 1.12 -2.67 17.82
C LEU A 405 1.67 -1.76 18.92
N ASP A 406 2.89 -1.98 19.40
CA ASP A 406 3.54 -1.15 20.41
C ASP A 406 3.80 0.28 19.88
N MET A 407 4.25 0.43 18.63
CA MET A 407 4.40 1.74 17.98
C MET A 407 3.06 2.45 17.76
N LEU A 408 2.00 1.72 17.41
CA LEU A 408 0.64 2.26 17.28
C LEU A 408 0.12 2.70 18.65
N GLU A 409 0.34 1.90 19.68
CA GLU A 409 -0.01 2.19 21.06
C GLU A 409 0.75 3.43 21.57
N ASP A 410 2.04 3.55 21.29
CA ASP A 410 2.85 4.73 21.62
C ASP A 410 2.40 5.98 20.86
N GLY A 411 2.02 5.84 19.59
CA GLY A 411 1.44 6.92 18.79
C GLY A 411 0.09 7.38 19.32
N LEU A 412 -0.72 6.45 19.83
CA LEU A 412 -1.97 6.73 20.54
C LEU A 412 -1.71 7.39 21.91
N LYS A 413 -0.72 6.91 22.68
CA LYS A 413 -0.29 7.51 23.95
C LYS A 413 0.26 8.92 23.77
N LYS A 414 0.98 9.21 22.68
CA LYS A 414 1.48 10.56 22.36
C LYS A 414 0.36 11.57 22.04
N LYS A 415 -0.87 11.12 21.72
CA LYS A 415 -2.06 12.01 21.69
C LYS A 415 -2.50 12.47 23.10
N LYS A 416 -2.18 11.71 24.16
CA LYS A 416 -2.51 12.10 25.55
C LYS A 416 -1.68 13.28 26.07
N ALA A 417 -0.57 13.64 25.42
CA ALA A 417 0.35 14.65 25.92
C ALA A 417 0.46 15.88 25.01
N ARG A 418 -0.56 16.74 25.03
CA ARG A 418 -0.43 18.21 24.90
C ARG A 418 -1.72 18.99 25.19
N THR A 419 -2.45 18.64 26.24
CA THR A 419 -3.30 19.61 26.95
C THR A 419 -2.43 20.32 27.99
N GLY A 420 -1.44 21.07 27.52
CA GLY A 420 -0.74 22.00 28.40
C GLY A 420 -1.75 23.05 28.83
N GLU A 421 -2.11 23.07 30.11
CA GLU A 421 -2.84 24.17 30.72
C GLU A 421 -2.16 25.48 30.30
N TRP A 422 -2.84 26.25 29.45
CA TRP A 422 -2.49 27.63 29.21
C TRP A 422 -2.83 28.38 30.49
N LYS A 423 -1.93 28.34 31.48
CA LYS A 423 -2.00 29.23 32.64
C LYS A 423 -1.87 30.65 32.09
N LYS A 424 -3.02 31.30 31.90
CA LYS A 424 -3.12 32.75 31.82
C LYS A 424 -2.41 33.33 33.04
N LYS A 425 -1.18 33.82 32.86
CA LYS A 425 -0.70 34.93 33.66
C LYS A 425 -1.46 36.16 33.15
N VAL A 426 -2.63 36.41 33.74
CA VAL A 426 -3.16 37.77 33.76
C VAL A 426 -2.22 38.53 34.68
N SER A 427 -1.46 39.47 34.12
CA SER A 427 -0.81 40.51 34.90
C SER A 427 -1.89 41.49 35.32
N ASP A 428 -2.27 41.47 36.60
CA ASP A 428 -2.95 42.60 37.22
C ASP A 428 -1.92 43.74 37.35
N GLU A 429 -1.91 44.62 36.36
CA GLU A 429 -1.39 45.98 36.47
C GLU A 429 -2.41 46.93 35.83
N ASN A 430 -3.39 47.36 36.64
CA ASN A 430 -3.62 48.77 37.01
C ASN A 430 -4.86 48.91 37.89
#